data_AF-A0A7J4FHU8-F1
#
_entry.id   AF-A0A7J4FHU8-F1
#
_cell.length_a   1.000
_cell.length_b   1.000
_cell.length_c   1.000
_cell.angle_alpha   90.00
_cell.angle_beta   90.00
_cell.angle_gamma   90.00
#
_symmetry.space_group_name_H-M   'P 1'
#
loop_
_entity.id
_entity.type
_entity.pdbx_description
1 polymer ?
#
loop_
_entity_poly.entity_id
_entity_poly.type
_entity_poly.pdbx_seq_one_letter_code
_entity_poly.pdbx_strand_id
1 'polypeptide(L)'
;MIICKTYIKLFISKPHNITSISDEVMTRQAVKVVHSPRAIRLLIDPTRREILRQLTFKPQTATQLAEKMHLTKSTIGHHIAVLRKFKFIKTKMAKPGSHGILEKYYEPKAVLFIEDYNKVPKELRKDFLNLHIERLRGVFSAFQIAGQPFEALRLFNKSQKGEVNVAADFDLMYELAREIAKQMTILGKKYEGSETEMDGETFFIKLYTEALRTVMSKDLWKNVFQKIITVKAEFLK
;
A
#
# COMPACT_ATOMS: atom_id res chain seq x y z
N MET A 1 18.12 -26.26 -25.46
CA MET A 1 17.14 -25.41 -26.18
C MET A 1 15.88 -26.22 -26.40
N ILE A 2 14.86 -26.05 -25.57
CA ILE A 2 13.41 -26.30 -25.79
C ILE A 2 12.70 -25.72 -24.55
N ILE A 3 11.55 -25.11 -24.82
CA ILE A 3 10.91 -24.02 -24.10
C ILE A 3 9.87 -24.58 -23.13
N CYS A 4 9.93 -24.24 -21.84
CA CYS A 4 8.83 -24.49 -20.90
C CYS A 4 7.91 -23.26 -20.83
N LYS A 5 7.08 -23.11 -21.87
CA LYS A 5 5.93 -22.19 -21.90
C LYS A 5 4.69 -22.97 -21.47
N THR A 6 4.46 -23.19 -20.17
CA THR A 6 3.12 -23.57 -19.69
C THR A 6 3.00 -23.23 -18.20
N TYR A 7 1.79 -22.90 -17.75
CA TYR A 7 1.37 -22.61 -16.36
C TYR A 7 1.35 -21.13 -15.92
N ILE A 8 0.69 -20.28 -16.70
CA ILE A 8 -0.17 -19.20 -16.14
C ILE A 8 -1.45 -19.18 -16.97
N LYS A 9 -2.34 -20.15 -16.73
CA LYS A 9 -3.67 -20.21 -17.36
C LYS A 9 -4.69 -20.86 -16.43
N LEU A 10 -4.71 -20.44 -15.17
CA LEU A 10 -5.78 -20.78 -14.23
C LEU A 10 -5.83 -19.68 -13.17
N PHE A 11 -6.55 -18.59 -13.47
CA PHE A 11 -7.22 -17.65 -12.54
C PHE A 11 -7.71 -16.42 -13.32
N ILE A 12 -8.43 -16.65 -14.43
CA ILE A 12 -9.28 -15.62 -15.02
C ILE A 12 -10.66 -16.27 -15.13
N SER A 13 -11.44 -16.17 -14.05
CA SER A 13 -12.88 -16.38 -14.13
C SER A 13 -13.45 -15.35 -15.12
N LYS A 14 -14.42 -15.79 -15.94
CA LYS A 14 -15.09 -14.96 -16.94
C LYS A 14 -15.54 -13.62 -16.31
N PRO A 15 -15.37 -12.48 -17.00
CA PRO A 15 -15.95 -11.23 -16.54
C PRO A 15 -17.46 -11.38 -16.49
N HIS A 16 -18.03 -11.30 -15.30
CA HIS A 16 -19.46 -11.11 -15.15
C HIS A 16 -19.84 -9.77 -15.78
N ASN A 17 -20.81 -9.84 -16.68
CA ASN A 17 -21.37 -8.74 -17.43
C ASN A 17 -21.92 -7.68 -16.44
N ILE A 18 -21.18 -6.59 -16.24
CA ILE A 18 -21.68 -5.39 -15.57
C ILE A 18 -22.14 -4.45 -16.68
N THR A 19 -23.45 -4.33 -16.79
CA THR A 19 -24.17 -3.44 -17.69
C THR A 19 -23.60 -2.03 -17.65
N SER A 20 -23.35 -1.50 -18.84
CA SER A 20 -22.87 -0.16 -19.17
C SER A 20 -23.49 0.95 -18.30
N ILE A 21 -22.66 1.56 -17.47
CA ILE A 21 -22.73 2.98 -17.17
C ILE A 21 -21.55 3.58 -17.94
N SER A 22 -21.79 4.63 -18.72
CA SER A 22 -20.74 5.38 -19.39
C SER A 22 -19.78 5.95 -18.34
N ASP A 23 -18.76 5.18 -17.98
CA ASP A 23 -17.70 5.60 -17.08
C ASP A 23 -16.86 6.62 -17.82
N GLU A 24 -17.20 7.89 -17.65
CA GLU A 24 -16.29 8.99 -17.91
C GLU A 24 -14.96 8.64 -17.24
N VAL A 25 -13.89 8.52 -18.04
CA VAL A 25 -12.57 8.15 -17.55
C VAL A 25 -12.05 9.31 -16.71
N MET A 26 -12.34 9.26 -15.41
CA MET A 26 -12.01 10.33 -14.48
C MET A 26 -10.53 10.22 -14.09
N THR A 27 -9.68 11.00 -14.75
CA THR A 27 -8.31 11.21 -14.29
C THR A 27 -8.31 11.90 -12.93
N ARG A 28 -7.41 11.47 -12.05
CA ARG A 28 -7.23 12.07 -10.71
C ARG A 28 -5.76 12.20 -10.40
N GLN A 29 -5.42 13.16 -9.53
CA GLN A 29 -4.08 13.26 -8.95
C GLN A 29 -3.66 11.90 -8.39
N ALA A 30 -2.55 11.36 -8.86
CA ALA A 30 -2.16 9.98 -8.57
C ALA A 30 -1.68 9.82 -7.13
N VAL A 31 -0.78 10.69 -6.68
CA VAL A 31 -0.26 10.69 -5.31
C VAL A 31 -0.39 12.08 -4.71
N LYS A 32 -0.61 12.13 -3.40
CA LYS A 32 -0.30 13.29 -2.58
C LYS A 32 0.64 12.91 -1.45
N VAL A 33 1.80 13.57 -1.38
CA VAL A 33 2.77 13.36 -0.31
C VAL A 33 2.38 14.21 0.90
N VAL A 34 2.32 13.57 2.07
CA VAL A 34 1.89 14.20 3.32
C VAL A 34 3.12 14.52 4.15
N HIS A 35 3.45 15.81 4.23
CA HIS A 35 4.64 16.29 4.97
C HIS A 35 4.34 16.72 6.41
N SER A 36 3.10 17.13 6.71
CA SER A 36 2.76 17.64 8.04
C SER A 36 2.69 16.49 9.05
N PRO A 37 3.48 16.51 10.15
CA PRO A 37 3.43 15.44 11.15
C PRO A 37 2.03 15.22 11.75
N ARG A 38 1.25 16.31 11.88
CA ARG A 38 -0.15 16.25 12.32
C ARG A 38 -1.04 15.56 11.29
N ALA A 39 -0.82 15.77 10.00
CA ALA A 39 -1.56 15.12 8.93
C ALA A 39 -1.14 13.65 8.74
N ILE A 40 0.15 13.34 8.85
CA ILE A 40 0.71 11.99 8.78
C ILE A 40 0.04 11.07 9.80
N ARG A 41 -0.14 11.53 11.04
CA ARG A 41 -0.85 10.79 12.11
C ARG A 41 -2.18 10.19 11.67
N LEU A 42 -2.92 10.86 10.78
CA LEU A 42 -4.23 10.40 10.34
C LEU A 42 -4.14 9.13 9.49
N LEU A 43 -3.01 8.88 8.81
CA LEU A 43 -2.81 7.74 7.93
C LEU A 43 -2.54 6.42 8.69
N ILE A 44 -2.24 6.48 9.99
CA ILE A 44 -2.04 5.28 10.84
C ILE A 44 -3.37 4.63 11.22
N ASP A 45 -4.43 5.42 11.30
CA ASP A 45 -5.74 4.96 11.70
C ASP A 45 -6.35 4.05 10.60
N PRO A 46 -6.62 2.77 10.90
CA PRO A 46 -7.11 1.83 9.90
C PRO A 46 -8.48 2.24 9.34
N THR A 47 -9.36 2.81 10.17
CA THR A 47 -10.68 3.28 9.73
C THR A 47 -10.55 4.44 8.74
N ARG A 48 -9.63 5.39 8.98
CA ARG A 48 -9.38 6.50 8.04
C ARG A 48 -8.79 6.00 6.71
N ARG A 49 -7.85 5.05 6.74
CA ARG A 49 -7.33 4.43 5.51
C ARG A 49 -8.43 3.72 4.74
N GLU A 50 -9.29 2.99 5.44
CA GLU A 50 -10.41 2.30 4.82
C GLU A 50 -11.41 3.27 4.21
N ILE A 51 -11.75 4.37 4.89
CA ILE A 51 -12.57 5.44 4.30
C ILE A 51 -11.93 5.98 3.01
N LEU A 52 -10.64 6.28 3.02
CA LEU A 52 -9.94 6.78 1.83
C LEU A 52 -9.99 5.76 0.68
N ARG A 53 -9.74 4.48 0.97
CA ARG A 53 -9.81 3.39 0.01
C ARG A 53 -11.21 3.25 -0.60
N GLN A 54 -12.25 3.29 0.23
CA GLN A 54 -13.65 3.22 -0.20
C GLN A 54 -14.02 4.38 -1.14
N LEU A 55 -13.61 5.59 -0.77
CA LEU A 55 -13.91 6.79 -1.55
C LEU A 55 -13.16 6.86 -2.89
N THR A 56 -12.08 6.08 -3.07
CA THR A 56 -11.39 5.98 -4.37
C THR A 56 -12.23 5.25 -5.41
N PHE A 57 -13.05 4.27 -5.01
CA PHE A 57 -13.93 3.56 -5.95
C PHE A 57 -15.05 4.47 -6.46
N LYS A 58 -15.73 5.17 -5.55
CA LYS A 58 -16.77 6.13 -5.90
C LYS A 58 -17.02 7.13 -4.77
N PRO A 59 -17.57 8.31 -5.08
CA PRO A 59 -18.01 9.24 -4.06
C PRO A 59 -19.12 8.64 -3.18
N GLN A 60 -19.01 8.79 -1.85
CA GLN A 60 -19.99 8.24 -0.89
C GLN A 60 -20.32 9.23 0.23
N THR A 61 -21.49 9.05 0.83
CA THR A 61 -21.94 9.82 2.00
C THR A 61 -21.45 9.20 3.31
N ALA A 62 -21.55 9.95 4.41
CA ALA A 62 -21.21 9.44 5.74
C ALA A 62 -22.11 8.27 6.15
N THR A 63 -23.40 8.32 5.78
CA THR A 63 -24.37 7.23 6.01
C THR A 63 -23.95 5.97 5.27
N GLN A 64 -23.64 6.08 3.97
CA GLN A 64 -23.24 4.93 3.15
C GLN A 64 -21.94 4.28 3.63
N LEU A 65 -20.96 5.08 4.08
CA LEU A 65 -19.72 4.57 4.66
C LEU A 65 -19.97 3.88 6.01
N ALA A 66 -20.83 4.43 6.85
CA ALA A 66 -21.21 3.84 8.15
C ALA A 66 -21.85 2.47 7.98
N GLU A 67 -22.81 2.35 7.05
CA GLU A 67 -23.47 1.08 6.73
C GLU A 67 -22.46 0.06 6.18
N LYS A 68 -21.63 0.45 5.20
CA LYS A 68 -20.67 -0.45 4.56
C LYS A 68 -19.57 -0.95 5.52
N MET A 69 -19.16 -0.12 6.47
CA MET A 69 -18.10 -0.44 7.42
C MET A 69 -18.63 -1.02 8.73
N HIS A 70 -19.95 -1.18 8.88
CA HIS A 70 -20.60 -1.62 10.12
C HIS A 70 -20.21 -0.77 11.34
N LEU A 71 -20.12 0.55 11.14
CA LEU A 71 -19.79 1.53 12.18
C LEU A 71 -20.92 2.54 12.35
N THR A 72 -20.96 3.22 13.50
CA THR A 72 -21.99 4.25 13.74
C THR A 72 -21.78 5.47 12.83
N LYS A 73 -22.88 6.13 12.46
CA LYS A 73 -22.84 7.41 11.71
C LYS A 73 -22.01 8.48 12.45
N SER A 74 -22.05 8.48 13.78
CA SER A 74 -21.25 9.39 14.62
C SER A 74 -19.74 9.13 14.47
N THR A 75 -19.32 7.86 14.55
CA THR A 75 -17.92 7.44 14.36
C THR A 75 -17.40 7.84 12.98
N ILE A 76 -18.12 7.47 11.90
CA ILE A 76 -17.73 7.84 10.54
C ILE A 76 -17.75 9.36 10.33
N GLY A 77 -18.75 10.06 10.88
CA GLY A 77 -18.85 11.51 10.85
C GLY A 77 -17.61 12.18 11.45
N HIS A 78 -17.11 11.68 12.58
CA HIS A 78 -15.87 12.15 13.19
C HIS A 78 -14.66 11.97 12.26
N HIS A 79 -14.46 10.77 11.69
CA HIS A 79 -13.35 10.52 10.77
C HIS A 79 -13.42 11.40 9.51
N ILE A 80 -14.60 11.57 8.92
CA ILE A 80 -14.83 12.45 7.76
C ILE A 80 -14.51 13.90 8.10
N ALA A 81 -14.96 14.41 9.25
CA ALA A 81 -14.67 15.77 9.68
C ALA A 81 -13.16 16.02 9.79
N VAL A 82 -12.44 15.08 10.38
CA VAL A 82 -10.98 15.13 10.51
C VAL A 82 -10.29 15.06 9.14
N LEU A 83 -10.67 14.12 8.26
CA LEU A 83 -10.10 13.98 6.92
C LEU A 83 -10.34 15.23 6.04
N ARG A 84 -11.53 15.85 6.16
CA ARG A 84 -11.84 17.13 5.49
C ARG A 84 -10.99 18.28 6.01
N LYS A 85 -10.87 18.40 7.34
CA LYS A 85 -10.07 19.44 8.00
C LYS A 85 -8.62 19.44 7.50
N PHE A 86 -8.04 18.25 7.30
CA PHE A 86 -6.69 18.08 6.78
C PHE A 86 -6.60 17.98 5.25
N LYS A 87 -7.69 18.24 4.53
CA LYS A 87 -7.75 18.26 3.06
C LYS A 87 -7.33 16.93 2.38
N PHE A 88 -7.62 15.80 3.03
CA PHE A 88 -7.52 14.47 2.41
C PHE A 88 -8.70 14.21 1.47
N ILE A 89 -9.89 14.66 1.86
CA ILE A 89 -11.12 14.51 1.08
C ILE A 89 -11.76 15.87 0.82
N LYS A 90 -12.59 15.95 -0.22
CA LYS A 90 -13.42 17.11 -0.55
C LYS A 90 -14.87 16.67 -0.76
N THR A 91 -15.80 17.63 -0.68
CA THR A 91 -17.20 17.37 -1.05
C THR A 91 -17.30 17.47 -2.56
N LYS A 92 -17.74 16.40 -3.22
CA LYS A 92 -17.99 16.37 -4.67
C LYS A 92 -19.34 17.00 -5.00
N MET A 93 -20.37 16.61 -4.25
CA MET A 93 -21.74 17.07 -4.44
C MET A 93 -22.53 16.91 -3.14
N ALA A 94 -23.72 17.51 -3.08
CA ALA A 94 -24.69 17.27 -2.03
C ALA A 94 -26.06 16.99 -2.65
N LYS A 95 -26.77 15.99 -2.14
CA LYS A 95 -28.10 15.60 -2.63
C LYS A 95 -29.01 15.24 -1.46
N PRO A 96 -30.33 15.50 -1.52
CA PRO A 96 -31.26 14.99 -0.52
C PRO A 96 -31.19 13.46 -0.45
N GLY A 97 -31.05 12.93 0.77
CA GLY A 97 -31.13 11.49 1.03
C GLY A 97 -32.58 11.00 1.12
N SER A 98 -32.76 9.72 1.47
CA SER A 98 -34.07 9.04 1.47
C SER A 98 -35.13 9.69 2.38
N HIS A 99 -34.71 10.46 3.39
CA HIS A 99 -35.60 11.17 4.32
C HIS A 99 -35.60 12.70 4.08
N GLY A 100 -35.17 13.16 2.91
CA GLY A 100 -35.08 14.59 2.58
C GLY A 100 -33.91 15.33 3.23
N ILE A 101 -33.13 14.67 4.09
CA ILE A 101 -31.94 15.25 4.73
C ILE A 101 -30.83 15.38 3.69
N LEU A 102 -30.26 16.58 3.54
CA LEU A 102 -29.16 16.84 2.60
C LEU A 102 -27.90 16.07 2.99
N GLU A 103 -27.49 15.09 2.17
CA GLU A 103 -26.28 14.31 2.37
C GLU A 103 -25.15 14.79 1.43
N LYS A 104 -23.94 14.91 1.99
CA LYS A 104 -22.73 15.28 1.26
C LYS A 104 -22.02 14.03 0.77
N TYR A 105 -21.72 13.98 -0.52
CA TYR A 105 -20.87 12.96 -1.13
C TYR A 105 -19.43 13.43 -1.12
N TYR A 106 -18.55 12.61 -0.57
CA TYR A 106 -17.13 12.90 -0.44
C TYR A 106 -16.32 12.13 -1.48
N GLU A 107 -15.18 12.68 -1.88
CA GLU A 107 -14.18 12.00 -2.71
C GLU A 107 -12.76 12.38 -2.24
N PRO A 108 -11.75 11.53 -2.47
CA PRO A 108 -10.38 11.84 -2.08
C PRO A 108 -9.77 12.89 -3.02
N LYS A 109 -8.79 13.64 -2.52
CA LYS A 109 -8.05 14.61 -3.34
C LYS A 109 -7.00 13.98 -4.26
N ALA A 110 -6.54 12.78 -3.92
CA ALA A 110 -5.60 12.00 -4.71
C ALA A 110 -5.96 10.52 -4.59
N VAL A 111 -5.52 9.70 -5.55
CA VAL A 111 -5.73 8.25 -5.55
C VAL A 111 -5.01 7.60 -4.35
N LEU A 112 -3.78 8.05 -4.07
CA LEU A 112 -3.00 7.61 -2.90
C LEU A 112 -2.48 8.78 -2.08
N PHE A 113 -2.38 8.56 -0.77
CA PHE A 113 -1.69 9.44 0.16
C PHE A 113 -0.50 8.70 0.74
N ILE A 114 0.69 9.31 0.66
CA ILE A 114 1.94 8.71 1.13
C ILE A 114 2.56 9.65 2.15
N GLU A 115 2.91 9.14 3.32
CA GLU A 115 3.66 9.88 4.30
C GLU A 115 5.09 10.18 3.80
N ASP A 116 5.57 11.41 4.00
CA ASP A 116 7.00 11.65 3.89
C ASP A 116 7.69 11.02 5.10
N TYR A 117 8.39 9.91 4.86
CA TYR A 117 9.04 9.12 5.91
C TYR A 117 9.97 9.98 6.79
N ASN A 118 10.64 10.98 6.21
CA ASN A 118 11.56 11.86 6.95
C ASN A 118 10.83 12.85 7.87
N LYS A 119 9.51 13.00 7.71
CA LYS A 119 8.65 13.86 8.53
C LYS A 119 7.77 13.06 9.50
N VAL A 120 7.84 11.73 9.48
CA VAL A 120 7.12 10.87 10.42
C VAL A 120 7.66 11.10 11.85
N PRO A 121 6.81 11.46 12.83
CA PRO A 121 7.19 11.56 14.24
C PRO A 121 7.87 10.28 14.74
N LYS A 122 8.93 10.42 15.56
CA LYS A 122 9.74 9.29 16.04
C LYS A 122 8.89 8.20 16.69
N GLU A 123 7.95 8.62 17.52
CA GLU A 123 7.03 7.77 18.26
C GLU A 123 6.04 6.99 17.38
N LEU A 124 5.83 7.41 16.12
CA LEU A 124 4.92 6.75 15.19
C LEU A 124 5.65 5.91 14.13
N ARG A 125 6.97 5.98 14.05
CA ARG A 125 7.74 5.29 13.01
C ARG A 125 7.48 3.79 13.05
N LYS A 126 7.42 3.21 14.24
CA LYS A 126 7.16 1.78 14.42
C LYS A 126 5.82 1.38 13.79
N ASP A 127 4.77 2.17 14.02
CA ASP A 127 3.43 1.89 13.48
C ASP A 127 3.41 1.93 11.95
N PHE A 128 4.06 2.93 11.34
CA PHE A 128 4.17 3.00 9.88
C PHE A 128 5.00 1.86 9.29
N LEU A 129 6.13 1.53 9.92
CA LEU A 129 6.98 0.44 9.46
C LEU A 129 6.27 -0.91 9.58
N ASN A 130 5.46 -1.12 10.61
CA ASN A 130 4.63 -2.32 10.73
C ASN A 130 3.70 -2.49 9.51
N LEU A 131 3.13 -1.42 8.95
CA LEU A 131 2.32 -1.51 7.71
C LEU A 131 3.13 -2.05 6.52
N HIS A 132 4.41 -1.69 6.42
CA HIS A 132 5.30 -2.23 5.39
C HIS A 132 5.74 -3.66 5.70
N ILE A 133 6.00 -3.99 6.97
CA ILE A 133 6.33 -5.35 7.41
C ILE A 133 5.19 -6.32 7.06
N GLU A 134 3.93 -5.96 7.32
CA GLU A 134 2.79 -6.84 6.95
C GLU A 134 2.73 -7.10 5.44
N ARG A 135 2.97 -6.06 4.62
CA ARG A 135 3.02 -6.22 3.15
C ARG A 135 4.18 -7.10 2.71
N LEU A 136 5.36 -6.92 3.32
CA LEU A 136 6.54 -7.73 3.03
C LEU A 136 6.33 -9.19 3.43
N ARG A 137 5.64 -9.47 4.54
CA ARG A 137 5.28 -10.85 4.92
C ARG A 137 4.49 -11.53 3.80
N GLY A 138 3.49 -10.85 3.23
CA GLY A 138 2.75 -11.37 2.07
C GLY A 138 3.65 -11.68 0.87
N VAL A 139 4.60 -10.79 0.54
CA VAL A 139 5.58 -11.01 -0.54
C VAL A 139 6.45 -12.24 -0.27
N PHE A 140 6.97 -12.36 0.96
CA PHE A 140 7.82 -13.48 1.33
C PHE A 140 7.07 -14.81 1.39
N SER A 141 5.80 -14.82 1.81
CA SER A 141 4.95 -16.00 1.71
C SER A 141 4.74 -16.44 0.26
N ALA A 142 4.55 -15.49 -0.67
CA ALA A 142 4.45 -15.81 -2.10
C ALA A 142 5.76 -16.42 -2.65
N PHE A 143 6.93 -15.95 -2.21
CA PHE A 143 8.21 -16.57 -2.56
C PHE A 143 8.32 -18.01 -2.04
N GLN A 144 7.93 -18.27 -0.79
CA GLN A 144 7.93 -19.61 -0.24
C GLN A 144 7.04 -20.57 -1.03
N ILE A 145 5.83 -20.13 -1.42
CA ILE A 145 4.93 -20.91 -2.27
C ILE A 145 5.54 -21.16 -3.65
N ALA A 146 6.24 -20.18 -4.22
CA ALA A 146 6.94 -20.31 -5.50
C ALA A 146 8.19 -21.23 -5.45
N GLY A 147 8.43 -21.90 -4.32
CA GLY A 147 9.55 -22.81 -4.13
C GLY A 147 10.89 -22.12 -3.96
N GLN A 148 10.89 -20.82 -3.61
CA GLN A 148 12.07 -20.08 -3.22
C GLN A 148 12.37 -20.37 -1.74
N PRO A 149 13.59 -20.80 -1.39
CA PRO A 149 13.87 -21.18 -0.03
C PRO A 149 14.07 -19.95 0.82
N PHE A 150 13.40 -20.04 1.96
CA PHE A 150 13.36 -18.99 2.95
C PHE A 150 14.59 -19.02 3.89
N GLU A 151 15.53 -19.94 3.64
CA GLU A 151 16.73 -20.13 4.45
C GLU A 151 17.62 -18.89 4.49
N ALA A 152 17.61 -18.02 3.47
CA ALA A 152 18.37 -16.77 3.52
C ALA A 152 17.95 -15.88 4.71
N LEU A 153 16.65 -15.73 4.99
CA LEU A 153 16.17 -14.92 6.13
C LEU A 153 16.60 -15.55 7.47
N ARG A 154 16.56 -16.89 7.54
CA ARG A 154 16.98 -17.68 8.71
C ARG A 154 18.50 -17.67 8.93
N LEU A 155 19.28 -17.64 7.85
CA LEU A 155 20.74 -17.59 7.84
C LEU A 155 21.28 -16.18 8.15
N PHE A 156 20.58 -15.10 7.81
CA PHE A 156 21.02 -13.75 8.21
C PHE A 156 20.92 -13.54 9.73
N ASN A 157 19.88 -14.08 10.39
CA ASN A 157 19.80 -14.09 11.85
C ASN A 157 20.87 -14.98 12.51
N LYS A 158 21.46 -15.94 11.79
CA LYS A 158 22.44 -16.91 12.31
C LYS A 158 23.91 -16.57 11.96
N SER A 159 24.16 -15.96 10.80
CA SER A 159 25.50 -15.65 10.26
C SER A 159 26.15 -14.39 10.87
N GLN A 160 25.38 -13.52 11.53
CA GLN A 160 25.95 -12.37 12.24
C GLN A 160 26.57 -12.71 13.60
N LYS A 161 26.45 -13.95 14.08
CA LYS A 161 27.29 -14.41 15.19
C LYS A 161 28.75 -14.66 14.80
N GLY A 162 29.10 -14.60 13.51
CA GLY A 162 30.40 -15.07 12.99
C GLY A 162 31.28 -14.02 12.29
N GLU A 163 30.78 -13.23 11.33
CA GLU A 163 31.69 -12.59 10.36
C GLU A 163 31.38 -11.17 9.90
N VAL A 164 30.27 -10.55 10.34
CA VAL A 164 30.03 -9.13 10.04
C VAL A 164 29.69 -8.41 11.33
N ASN A 165 30.39 -7.31 11.59
CA ASN A 165 30.21 -6.40 12.72
C ASN A 165 28.89 -5.62 12.58
N VAL A 166 27.78 -6.33 12.41
CA VAL A 166 26.43 -5.78 12.42
C VAL A 166 25.89 -6.05 13.81
N ALA A 167 25.39 -5.00 14.45
CA ALA A 167 24.98 -5.02 15.84
C ALA A 167 23.94 -6.13 16.09
N ALA A 168 24.01 -6.75 17.28
CA ALA A 168 23.19 -7.91 17.68
C ALA A 168 21.67 -7.65 17.67
N ASP A 169 21.23 -6.45 17.30
CA ASP A 169 19.86 -5.93 17.24
C ASP A 169 19.35 -5.67 15.80
N PHE A 170 20.08 -6.11 14.76
CA PHE A 170 19.70 -5.87 13.37
C PHE A 170 18.47 -6.70 12.92
N ASP A 171 17.29 -6.08 12.95
CA ASP A 171 16.05 -6.66 12.42
C ASP A 171 15.92 -6.42 10.91
N LEU A 172 16.29 -7.42 10.11
CA LEU A 172 16.26 -7.36 8.64
C LEU A 172 14.90 -6.96 8.06
N MET A 173 13.79 -7.41 8.67
CA MET A 173 12.44 -7.07 8.20
C MET A 173 12.13 -5.59 8.45
N TYR A 174 12.53 -5.09 9.62
CA TYR A 174 12.40 -3.67 9.96
C TYR A 174 13.25 -2.78 9.05
N GLU A 175 14.49 -3.18 8.79
CA GLU A 175 15.42 -2.44 7.93
C GLU A 175 14.92 -2.40 6.47
N LEU A 176 14.38 -3.51 5.97
CA LEU A 176 13.78 -3.58 4.64
C LEU A 176 12.53 -2.70 4.56
N ALA A 177 11.63 -2.82 5.54
CA ALA A 177 10.44 -1.98 5.64
C ALA A 177 10.80 -0.49 5.64
N ARG A 178 11.87 -0.12 6.33
CA ARG A 178 12.38 1.24 6.37
C ARG A 178 12.88 1.73 5.01
N GLU A 179 13.67 0.92 4.32
CA GLU A 179 14.15 1.26 2.99
C GLU A 179 13.02 1.37 1.96
N ILE A 180 12.00 0.51 2.08
CA ILE A 180 10.77 0.61 1.27
C ILE A 180 10.02 1.91 1.60
N ALA A 181 9.81 2.25 2.87
CA ALA A 181 9.10 3.47 3.27
C ALA A 181 9.80 4.75 2.72
N LYS A 182 11.13 4.81 2.80
CA LYS A 182 11.92 5.88 2.18
C LYS A 182 11.73 5.91 0.66
N GLN A 183 11.78 4.75 0.01
CA GLN A 183 11.60 4.67 -1.44
C GLN A 183 10.18 5.06 -1.88
N MET A 184 9.17 4.72 -1.09
CA MET A 184 7.78 5.16 -1.30
C MET A 184 7.66 6.68 -1.21
N THR A 185 8.41 7.34 -0.31
CA THR A 185 8.47 8.81 -0.28
C THR A 185 9.05 9.39 -1.57
N ILE A 186 10.13 8.80 -2.10
CA ILE A 186 10.78 9.24 -3.35
C ILE A 186 9.83 9.07 -4.53
N LEU A 187 9.23 7.88 -4.67
CA LEU A 187 8.26 7.62 -5.73
C LEU A 187 6.99 8.46 -5.58
N GLY A 188 6.54 8.70 -4.34
CA GLY A 188 5.41 9.56 -4.07
C GLY A 188 5.64 10.97 -4.63
N LYS A 189 6.82 11.55 -4.37
CA LYS A 189 7.22 12.86 -4.94
C LYS A 189 7.28 12.82 -6.46
N LYS A 190 7.77 11.73 -7.06
CA LYS A 190 7.81 11.53 -8.52
C LYS A 190 6.41 11.56 -9.14
N TYR A 191 5.40 10.97 -8.48
CA TYR A 191 4.03 10.86 -9.01
C TYR A 191 3.07 11.94 -8.49
N GLU A 192 3.49 12.85 -7.61
CA GLU A 192 2.60 13.82 -6.95
C GLU A 192 1.94 14.82 -7.92
N GLY A 193 2.65 15.20 -8.99
CA GLY A 193 2.14 16.08 -10.05
C GLY A 193 1.48 15.35 -11.22
N SER A 194 1.39 14.02 -11.18
CA SER A 194 0.82 13.21 -12.26
C SER A 194 -0.65 12.89 -12.01
N GLU A 195 -1.38 12.66 -13.09
CA GLU A 195 -2.71 12.08 -13.05
C GLU A 195 -2.68 10.59 -13.40
N THR A 196 -3.69 9.85 -12.95
CA THR A 196 -3.87 8.44 -13.27
C THR A 196 -5.34 8.11 -13.44
N GLU A 197 -5.60 7.14 -14.31
CA GLU A 197 -6.90 6.49 -14.50
C GLU A 197 -7.01 5.19 -13.67
N MET A 198 -5.87 4.70 -13.16
CA MET A 198 -5.82 3.48 -12.35
C MET A 198 -6.56 3.67 -11.03
N ASP A 199 -7.27 2.64 -10.59
CA ASP A 199 -7.83 2.61 -9.25
C ASP A 199 -6.73 2.57 -8.16
N GLY A 200 -7.14 2.85 -6.93
CA GLY A 200 -6.22 2.95 -5.79
C GLY A 200 -5.40 1.69 -5.54
N GLU A 201 -5.99 0.50 -5.65
CA GLU A 201 -5.29 -0.76 -5.37
C GLU A 201 -4.28 -1.07 -6.47
N THR A 202 -4.70 -0.98 -7.74
CA THR A 202 -3.81 -1.26 -8.87
C THR A 202 -2.64 -0.27 -8.88
N PHE A 203 -2.91 1.03 -8.62
CA PHE A 203 -1.86 2.03 -8.55
C PHE A 203 -0.95 1.84 -7.34
N PHE A 204 -1.48 1.43 -6.18
CA PHE A 204 -0.67 1.12 -5.00
C PHE A 204 0.26 -0.06 -5.25
N ILE A 205 -0.24 -1.14 -5.85
CA ILE A 205 0.56 -2.32 -6.22
C ILE A 205 1.68 -1.92 -7.17
N LYS A 206 1.39 -1.12 -8.21
CA LYS A 206 2.40 -0.59 -9.14
C LYS A 206 3.49 0.16 -8.39
N LEU A 207 3.11 1.10 -7.52
CA LEU A 207 4.05 1.93 -6.79
C LEU A 207 4.91 1.11 -5.82
N TYR A 208 4.29 0.18 -5.09
CA TYR A 208 5.00 -0.71 -4.17
C TYR A 208 5.95 -1.65 -4.92
N THR A 209 5.56 -2.12 -6.11
CA THR A 209 6.42 -2.94 -6.99
C THR A 209 7.65 -2.16 -7.46
N GLU A 210 7.48 -0.90 -7.88
CA GLU A 210 8.59 -0.01 -8.24
C GLU A 210 9.52 0.23 -7.04
N ALA A 211 8.96 0.42 -5.85
CA ALA A 211 9.73 0.62 -4.62
C ALA A 211 10.56 -0.63 -4.29
N LEU A 212 9.91 -1.80 -4.28
CA LEU A 212 10.54 -3.08 -3.97
C LEU A 212 11.65 -3.39 -4.97
N ARG A 213 11.40 -3.26 -6.27
CA ARG A 213 12.43 -3.47 -7.31
C ARG A 213 13.64 -2.58 -7.11
N THR A 214 13.41 -1.29 -6.80
CA THR A 214 14.50 -0.35 -6.57
C THR A 214 15.32 -0.75 -5.34
N VAL A 215 14.65 -1.08 -4.23
CA VAL A 215 15.33 -1.51 -3.00
C VAL A 215 16.11 -2.81 -3.22
N MET A 216 15.52 -3.80 -3.89
CA MET A 216 16.17 -5.08 -4.24
C MET A 216 17.44 -4.91 -5.07
N SER A 217 17.56 -3.81 -5.83
CA SER A 217 18.75 -3.54 -6.66
C SER A 217 19.93 -2.91 -5.91
N LYS A 218 19.71 -2.38 -4.69
CA LYS A 218 20.77 -1.79 -3.84
C LYS A 218 21.69 -2.90 -3.32
N ASP A 219 22.99 -2.68 -3.25
CA ASP A 219 24.00 -3.71 -2.97
C ASP A 219 23.69 -4.61 -1.76
N LEU A 220 23.34 -4.01 -0.62
CA LEU A 220 22.95 -4.74 0.59
C LEU A 220 21.79 -5.74 0.31
N TRP A 221 20.73 -5.25 -0.33
CA TRP A 221 19.51 -6.02 -0.57
C TRP A 221 19.66 -6.97 -1.75
N LYS A 222 20.43 -6.60 -2.78
CA LYS A 222 20.72 -7.46 -3.92
C LYS A 222 21.29 -8.79 -3.46
N ASN A 223 22.23 -8.77 -2.53
CA ASN A 223 22.82 -9.98 -1.95
C ASN A 223 21.78 -10.81 -1.18
N VAL A 224 20.89 -10.15 -0.42
CA VAL A 224 19.81 -10.82 0.32
C VAL A 224 18.84 -11.52 -0.64
N PHE A 225 18.33 -10.80 -1.63
CA PHE A 225 17.34 -11.32 -2.57
C PHE A 225 17.93 -12.33 -3.56
N GLN A 226 19.20 -12.21 -3.95
CA GLN A 226 19.89 -13.26 -4.71
C GLN A 226 19.91 -14.58 -3.92
N LYS A 227 20.27 -14.57 -2.63
CA LYS A 227 20.24 -15.80 -1.81
C LYS A 227 18.83 -16.40 -1.68
N ILE A 228 17.79 -15.57 -1.70
CA ILE A 228 16.38 -16.02 -1.68
C ILE A 228 15.97 -16.62 -3.03
N ILE A 229 16.33 -15.98 -4.14
CA ILE A 229 15.86 -16.33 -5.49
C ILE A 229 16.71 -17.43 -6.16
N THR A 230 17.99 -17.54 -5.78
CA THR A 230 18.97 -18.40 -6.47
C THR A 230 18.94 -19.85 -6.02
N VAL A 231 18.24 -20.21 -4.94
CA VAL A 231 18.25 -21.59 -4.48
C VAL A 231 17.06 -22.36 -5.08
N LYS A 232 17.20 -22.73 -6.35
CA LYS A 232 16.72 -24.01 -6.88
C LYS A 232 17.58 -24.43 -8.06
N ALA A 233 18.58 -25.25 -7.78
CA ALA A 233 19.24 -26.10 -8.78
C ALA A 233 19.48 -27.55 -8.29
N GLU A 234 19.12 -27.93 -7.06
CA GLU A 234 19.52 -29.24 -6.50
C GLU A 234 18.39 -30.13 -5.97
N PHE A 235 17.12 -29.70 -5.96
CA PHE A 235 16.00 -30.53 -5.46
C PHE A 235 15.06 -31.05 -6.57
N LEU A 236 15.55 -31.17 -7.80
CA LEU A 236 14.89 -31.89 -8.90
C LEU A 236 15.90 -32.84 -9.58
N LYS A 237 16.59 -33.65 -8.79
CA LYS A 237 17.22 -34.89 -9.26
C LYS A 237 16.47 -36.07 -8.67
#